data_AF-A0A4Q9H3T3-F1
#
_entry.id   AF-A0A4Q9H3T3-F1
#
_cell.length_a   1.000
_cell.length_b   1.000
_cell.length_c   1.000
_cell.angle_alpha   90.00
_cell.angle_beta   90.00
_cell.angle_gamma   90.00
#
_symmetry.space_group_name_H-M   'P 1'
#
loop_
_entity.id
_entity.type
_entity.pdbx_description
1 polymer ?
#
loop_
_entity_poly.entity_id
_entity_poly.type
_entity_poly.pdbx_seq_one_letter_code
_entity_poly.pdbx_strand_id
1 'polypeptide(L)'
;MDALLKLSPAQSLLLRTAARRPDGRVISPDTLRGGARVKVLTSLLQRGWIEPADGGHTLTSAGYAATETALAEKVADFGCFC
;
A
#
# COMPACT_ATOMS: atom_id res chain seq x y z
N MET A 1 13.67 10.25 11.90
CA MET A 1 12.61 10.91 11.10
C MET A 1 11.50 9.90 10.89
N ASP A 2 10.63 9.74 11.89
CA ASP A 2 9.40 8.96 11.78
C ASP A 2 8.39 9.79 11.02
N ALA A 3 8.51 9.77 9.69
CA ALA A 3 7.36 10.08 8.86
C ALA A 3 6.33 9.03 9.21
N LEU A 4 5.40 9.39 10.09
CA LEU A 4 4.11 8.73 10.24
C LEU A 4 3.50 8.79 8.84
N LEU A 5 3.76 7.73 8.06
CA LEU A 5 3.46 7.63 6.65
C LEU A 5 1.96 7.58 6.56
N LYS A 6 1.33 8.76 6.58
CA LYS A 6 -0.11 8.97 6.55
C LYS A 6 -0.62 8.44 5.22
N LEU A 7 -0.84 7.15 5.22
CA LEU A 7 -1.27 6.37 4.10
C LEU A 7 -2.74 6.69 3.90
N SER A 8 -3.13 6.98 2.66
CA SER A 8 -4.55 7.00 2.35
C SER A 8 -5.15 5.62 2.65
N PRO A 9 -6.38 5.51 3.20
CA PRO A 9 -7.02 4.22 3.46
C PRO A 9 -7.00 3.27 2.26
N ALA A 10 -7.11 3.83 1.04
CA ALA A 10 -7.02 3.09 -0.20
C ALA A 10 -5.62 2.50 -0.47
N GLN A 11 -4.55 3.23 -0.12
CA GLN A 11 -3.17 2.76 -0.25
C GLN A 11 -2.86 1.67 0.76
N SER A 12 -3.25 1.83 2.03
CA SER A 12 -3.08 0.79 3.05
C SER A 12 -3.86 -0.49 2.71
N LEU A 13 -5.05 -0.35 2.11
CA LEU A 13 -5.82 -1.50 1.65
C LEU A 13 -5.09 -2.21 0.51
N LEU A 14 -4.61 -1.45 -0.49
CA LEU A 14 -3.85 -1.94 -1.64
C LEU A 14 -2.57 -2.69 -1.26
N LEU A 15 -1.79 -2.11 -0.35
CA LEU A 15 -0.54 -2.74 0.10
C LEU A 15 -0.85 -4.01 0.90
N ARG A 16 -1.86 -4.00 1.78
CA ARG A 16 -2.27 -5.20 2.53
C ARG A 16 -2.80 -6.33 1.65
N THR A 17 -3.57 -6.00 0.61
CA THR A 17 -4.06 -7.02 -0.34
C THR A 17 -2.92 -7.59 -1.17
N ALA A 18 -1.94 -6.76 -1.55
CA ALA A 18 -0.74 -7.21 -2.24
C ALA A 18 0.15 -8.09 -1.35
N ALA A 19 0.34 -7.71 -0.06
CA ALA A 19 1.20 -8.45 0.87
C ALA A 19 0.63 -9.81 1.27
N ARG A 20 -0.71 -9.95 1.26
CA ARG A 20 -1.39 -11.24 1.45
C ARG A 20 -1.30 -12.17 0.25
N ARG A 21 -0.84 -11.68 -0.91
CA ARG A 21 -0.76 -12.47 -2.12
C ARG A 21 0.59 -13.19 -2.16
N PRO A 22 0.63 -14.49 -2.51
CA PRO A 22 1.90 -15.21 -2.64
C PRO A 22 2.81 -14.62 -3.71
N ASP A 23 2.23 -13.96 -4.73
CA ASP A 23 2.98 -13.26 -5.78
C ASP A 23 3.54 -11.90 -5.35
N GLY A 24 3.17 -11.37 -4.17
CA GLY A 24 3.53 -10.00 -3.76
C GLY A 24 3.07 -8.90 -4.73
N ARG A 25 2.16 -9.24 -5.66
CA ARG A 25 1.79 -8.38 -6.79
C ARG A 25 0.73 -7.37 -6.38
N VAL A 26 1.01 -6.11 -6.70
CA VAL A 26 0.12 -4.97 -6.45
C VAL A 26 -0.88 -4.87 -7.59
N ILE A 27 -2.12 -5.27 -7.32
CA ILE A 27 -3.24 -5.13 -8.26
C ILE A 27 -4.00 -3.85 -7.92
N SER A 28 -3.98 -2.90 -8.85
CA SER A 28 -4.81 -1.69 -8.74
C SER A 28 -6.29 -2.09 -8.76
N PRO A 29 -7.11 -1.71 -7.76
CA PRO A 29 -8.54 -1.96 -7.83
C PRO A 29 -9.14 -1.17 -8.99
N ASP A 30 -10.09 -1.77 -9.72
CA ASP A 30 -10.81 -1.14 -10.83
C ASP A 30 -11.58 0.14 -10.45
N THR A 31 -11.71 0.41 -9.16
CA THR A 31 -12.25 1.66 -8.60
C THR A 31 -11.30 2.85 -8.81
N LEU A 32 -10.00 2.61 -8.95
CA LEU A 32 -9.01 3.61 -9.33
C LEU A 32 -8.82 3.57 -10.85
N ARG A 33 -9.51 4.47 -11.55
CA ARG A 33 -9.39 4.62 -13.01
C ARG A 33 -8.63 5.88 -13.40
N GLY A 34 -7.99 5.83 -14.56
CA GLY A 34 -7.32 6.98 -15.17
C GLY A 34 -6.23 7.59 -14.27
N GLY A 35 -6.22 8.93 -14.20
CA GLY A 35 -5.18 9.69 -13.49
C GLY A 35 -5.06 9.41 -11.99
N ALA A 36 -6.13 8.95 -11.32
CA ALA A 36 -6.08 8.58 -9.91
C ALA A 36 -5.18 7.35 -9.67
N ARG A 37 -5.27 6.35 -10.55
CA ARG A 37 -4.41 5.17 -10.51
C ARG A 37 -2.95 5.54 -10.67
N VAL A 38 -2.65 6.40 -11.65
CA VAL A 38 -1.28 6.86 -11.93
C VAL A 38 -0.73 7.61 -10.72
N LYS A 39 -1.48 8.56 -10.13
CA LYS A 39 -1.05 9.28 -8.93
C LYS A 39 -0.74 8.34 -7.76
N VAL A 40 -1.60 7.36 -7.51
CA VAL A 40 -1.40 6.39 -6.42
C VAL A 40 -0.15 5.55 -6.69
N LEU A 41 0.00 4.97 -7.88
CA LEU A 41 1.18 4.17 -8.22
C LEU A 41 2.47 4.99 -8.17
N THR A 42 2.48 6.20 -8.73
CA THR A 42 3.63 7.11 -8.66
C THR A 42 4.01 7.43 -7.21
N SER A 43 3.03 7.67 -6.33
CA SER A 43 3.32 7.93 -4.91
C SER A 43 3.91 6.71 -4.18
N LEU A 44 3.48 5.50 -4.54
CA LEU A 44 4.01 4.25 -3.99
C LEU A 44 5.43 3.97 -4.51
N LEU A 45 5.68 4.25 -5.80
CA LEU A 45 7.00 4.16 -6.43
C LEU A 45 7.99 5.17 -5.86
N GLN A 46 7.58 6.43 -5.68
CA GLN A 46 8.41 7.48 -5.08
C GLN A 46 8.83 7.15 -3.64
N ARG A 47 8.00 6.39 -2.92
CA ARG A 47 8.31 5.90 -1.57
C ARG A 47 9.13 4.61 -1.58
N GLY A 48 9.38 4.02 -2.75
CA GLY A 48 10.11 2.76 -2.91
C GLY A 48 9.36 1.55 -2.33
N TRP A 49 8.05 1.63 -2.18
CA TRP A 49 7.23 0.55 -1.61
C TRP A 49 6.82 -0.50 -2.61
N ILE A 50 6.76 -0.11 -3.88
CA ILE A 50 6.46 -1.00 -4.98
C ILE A 50 7.51 -0.76 -6.06
N GLU A 51 7.83 -1.80 -6.82
CA GLU A 51 8.75 -1.74 -7.95
C GLU A 51 8.04 -2.25 -9.21
N PRO A 52 8.40 -1.72 -10.39
CA PRO A 52 7.90 -2.23 -11.65
C PRO A 52 8.43 -3.65 -11.86
N ALA A 53 7.54 -4.58 -12.18
CA ALA A 53 7.86 -5.98 -12.47
C ALA A 53 7.14 -6.43 -13.74
N ASP A 54 7.52 -7.58 -14.29
CA ASP A 54 6.92 -8.09 -15.52
C ASP A 54 5.38 -8.23 -15.41
N GLY A 55 4.68 -7.39 -16.18
CA GLY A 55 3.23 -7.31 -16.23
C GLY A 55 2.56 -6.51 -15.09
N GLY A 56 3.28 -5.83 -14.21
CA GLY A 56 2.64 -5.13 -13.10
C GLY A 56 3.61 -4.43 -12.16
N HIS A 57 3.26 -4.39 -10.88
CA HIS A 57 4.13 -3.84 -9.84
C HIS A 57 4.16 -4.87 -8.70
N THR A 58 5.31 -5.05 -8.07
CA THR A 58 5.51 -5.96 -6.93
C THR A 58 5.87 -5.16 -5.69
N LEU A 59 5.49 -5.68 -4.52
CA LEU A 59 5.90 -5.12 -3.24
C LEU A 59 7.40 -5.28 -3.02
N THR A 60 8.02 -4.23 -2.51
CA THR A 60 9.39 -4.27 -2.01
C THR A 60 9.40 -4.59 -0.51
N SER A 61 10.58 -4.87 0.05
CA SER A 61 10.73 -5.02 1.51
C SER A 61 10.23 -3.80 2.30
N ALA A 62 10.39 -2.60 1.75
CA ALA A 62 9.87 -1.37 2.37
C ALA A 62 8.34 -1.29 2.30
N GLY A 63 7.74 -1.79 1.21
CA GLY A 63 6.30 -1.93 1.08
C GLY A 63 5.72 -2.93 2.10
N TYR A 64 6.39 -4.06 2.31
CA TYR A 64 6.03 -5.03 3.35
C TYR A 64 6.09 -4.40 4.76
N ALA A 65 7.19 -3.72 5.10
CA ALA A 65 7.29 -3.01 6.38
C ALA A 65 6.19 -1.94 6.54
N ALA A 66 5.84 -1.22 5.48
CA ALA A 66 4.75 -0.24 5.50
C ALA A 66 3.38 -0.90 5.74
N THR A 67 3.16 -2.15 5.30
CA THR A 67 1.93 -2.88 5.64
C THR A 67 1.85 -3.25 7.11
N GLU A 68 2.98 -3.58 7.74
CA GLU A 68 3.05 -3.86 9.17
C GLU A 68 2.82 -2.58 9.99
N THR A 69 3.37 -1.44 9.56
CA THR A 69 3.06 -0.14 10.19
C THR A 69 1.58 0.24 10.03
N ALA A 70 1.00 0.02 8.84
CA ALA A 70 -0.42 0.27 8.59
C ALA A 70 -1.38 -0.72 9.32
N LEU A 71 -0.87 -1.87 9.76
CA LEU A 71 -1.56 -2.79 10.67
C LEU A 71 -1.50 -2.26 12.11
N ALA A 72 -0.35 -1.72 12.54
CA ALA A 72 -0.18 -1.11 13.86
C ALA A 72 -1.09 0.11 14.06
N GLU A 73 -1.25 1.00 13.06
CA GLU A 73 -2.21 2.11 13.14
C GLU A 73 -3.66 1.64 13.28
N LYS A 74 -4.03 0.49 12.71
CA LYS A 74 -5.38 -0.06 12.86
C LYS A 74 -5.64 -0.64 14.24
N VAL A 75 -4.62 -1.14 14.95
CA VAL A 75 -4.80 -1.55 16.36
C VAL A 75 -5.06 -0.33 17.25
N ALA A 76 -4.55 0.85 16.88
CA ALA A 76 -4.86 2.11 17.56
C ALA A 76 -6.24 2.69 17.16
N ASP A 77 -6.68 2.51 15.91
CA ASP A 77 -7.95 3.06 15.40
C ASP A 77 -9.17 2.16 15.66
N PHE A 78 -9.01 0.83 15.71
CA PHE A 78 -10.07 -0.11 16.13
C PHE A 78 -10.35 -0.10 17.65
N GLY A 79 -9.64 0.73 18.42
CA GLY A 79 -9.93 1.02 19.83
C GLY A 79 -11.06 2.04 20.06
N CYS A 80 -11.80 2.44 19.01
CA CYS A 80 -12.92 3.38 19.11
C CYS A 80 -14.14 2.91 18.28
N PHE A 81 -14.46 1.60 18.34
CA PHE A 81 -15.73 1.08 17.84
C PHE A 81 -16.42 0.09 18.81
N CYS A 82 -16.14 0.23 20.10
CA CYS A 82 -16.92 -0.38 21.18
C CYS A 82 -17.35 0.72 22.15
#